data_AF-A0A2V9YNS6-F1
#
_entry.id   AF-A0A2V9YNS6-F1
#
_cell.length_a   1.000
_cell.length_b   1.000
_cell.length_c   1.000
_cell.angle_alpha   90.00
_cell.angle_beta   90.00
_cell.angle_gamma   90.00
#
_symmetry.space_group_name_H-M   'P 1'
#
loop_
_entity.id
_entity.type
_entity.pdbx_description
1 polymer ?
#
loop_
_entity_poly.entity_id
_entity_poly.type
_entity_poly.pdbx_seq_one_letter_code
_entity_poly.pdbx_strand_id
1 'polypeptide(L)'
;MKHLKKLEDDVSTWPNISVHPHRFGGREFRFGSAEVGHIHAGGIVDIPFPRSVHDVLLAEGLAEEHRWVPNSGWITFRVRSRSEEDLRHAIWLMRLSYLRYVLKAATDPRKLFEQESEQLNLSPQFKSLLEPFVPRTANHVSTESLPA
;
A
#
# COMPACT_ATOMS: atom_id res chain seq x y z
N MET A 1 -17.20 -1.63 -16.82
CA MET A 1 -15.81 -1.68 -16.31
C MET A 1 -15.68 -2.76 -15.24
N LYS A 2 -15.63 -4.03 -15.65
CA LYS A 2 -15.66 -5.18 -14.71
C LYS A 2 -14.44 -5.20 -13.78
N HIS A 3 -13.26 -4.80 -14.25
CA HIS A 3 -12.02 -4.89 -13.47
C HIS A 3 -11.92 -3.86 -12.35
N LEU A 4 -12.41 -2.63 -12.55
CA LEU A 4 -12.45 -1.66 -11.46
C LEU A 4 -13.39 -2.10 -10.33
N LYS A 5 -14.55 -2.68 -10.69
CA LYS A 5 -15.47 -3.20 -9.69
C LYS A 5 -14.83 -4.37 -8.92
N LYS A 6 -14.16 -5.29 -9.62
CA LYS A 6 -13.38 -6.36 -8.96
C LYS A 6 -12.30 -5.81 -8.02
N LEU A 7 -11.56 -4.77 -8.45
CA LEU A 7 -10.54 -4.12 -7.62
C LEU A 7 -11.17 -3.53 -6.35
N GLU A 8 -12.25 -2.78 -6.50
CA GLU A 8 -12.99 -2.22 -5.36
C GLU A 8 -13.48 -3.33 -4.42
N ASP A 9 -14.09 -4.38 -4.98
CA ASP A 9 -14.62 -5.49 -4.20
C ASP A 9 -13.51 -6.20 -3.42
N ASP A 10 -12.36 -6.49 -4.04
CA ASP A 10 -11.20 -7.11 -3.38
C ASP A 10 -10.65 -6.22 -2.25
N VAL A 11 -10.28 -4.98 -2.58
CA VAL A 11 -9.68 -4.04 -1.60
C VAL A 11 -10.64 -3.77 -0.43
N SER A 12 -11.95 -3.76 -0.67
CA SER A 12 -12.95 -3.56 0.38
C SER A 12 -13.03 -4.72 1.39
N THR A 13 -12.52 -5.91 1.04
CA THR A 13 -12.49 -7.06 1.96
C THR A 13 -11.31 -7.01 2.92
N TRP A 14 -10.33 -6.12 2.70
CA TRP A 14 -9.14 -6.08 3.52
C TRP A 14 -9.46 -5.56 4.94
N PRO A 15 -8.85 -6.15 5.98
CA PRO A 15 -9.08 -5.72 7.35
C PRO A 15 -8.89 -4.21 7.56
N ASN A 16 -9.86 -3.57 8.20
CA ASN A 16 -9.85 -2.14 8.53
C ASN A 16 -9.87 -1.18 7.33
N ILE A 17 -10.18 -1.67 6.12
CA ILE A 17 -10.49 -0.80 4.98
C ILE A 17 -11.94 -0.34 5.06
N SER A 18 -12.13 0.96 4.83
CA SER A 18 -13.43 1.58 4.58
C SER A 18 -13.43 2.24 3.20
N VAL A 19 -14.58 2.22 2.52
CA VAL A 19 -14.73 2.77 1.16
C VAL A 19 -15.62 3.99 1.18
N HIS A 20 -15.13 5.10 0.63
CA HIS A 20 -15.84 6.39 0.61
C HIS A 20 -15.90 6.98 -0.80
N PRO A 21 -16.86 7.87 -1.09
CA PRO A 21 -16.81 8.68 -2.30
C PRO A 21 -15.57 9.58 -2.28
N HIS A 22 -14.81 9.61 -3.37
CA HIS A 22 -13.67 10.52 -3.50
C HIS A 22 -14.13 11.89 -4.05
N ARG A 23 -13.58 12.99 -3.50
CA ARG A 23 -14.03 14.37 -3.77
C ARG A 23 -13.93 14.81 -5.24
N PHE A 24 -13.10 14.16 -6.04
CA PHE A 24 -12.92 14.43 -7.47
C PHE A 24 -13.64 13.41 -8.36
N GLY A 25 -14.63 12.70 -7.80
CA GLY A 25 -15.20 11.51 -8.39
C GLY A 25 -14.35 10.28 -8.08
N GLY A 26 -15.00 9.11 -8.14
CA GLY A 26 -14.35 7.84 -7.82
C GLY A 26 -14.61 7.33 -6.41
N ARG A 27 -13.80 6.36 -5.98
CA ARG A 27 -13.91 5.65 -4.69
C ARG A 27 -12.54 5.65 -4.02
N GLU A 28 -12.48 6.15 -2.79
CA GLU A 28 -11.28 6.14 -1.95
C GLU A 28 -11.34 4.99 -0.93
N PHE A 29 -10.19 4.38 -0.67
CA PHE A 29 -10.01 3.29 0.29
C PHE A 29 -9.15 3.79 1.45
N ARG A 30 -9.65 3.66 2.67
CA ARG A 30 -9.00 4.22 3.87
C ARG A 30 -8.77 3.17 4.92
N PHE A 31 -7.56 3.17 5.48
CA PHE A 31 -7.22 2.48 6.72
C PHE A 31 -7.36 3.47 7.89
N GLY A 32 -8.46 3.38 8.64
CA GLY A 32 -8.82 4.43 9.59
C GLY A 32 -8.99 5.79 8.88
N SER A 33 -8.20 6.80 9.27
CA SER A 33 -8.21 8.12 8.60
C SER A 33 -7.28 8.21 7.39
N ALA A 34 -6.35 7.26 7.21
CA ALA A 34 -5.30 7.32 6.21
C ALA A 34 -5.76 6.73 4.87
N GLU A 35 -5.50 7.43 3.78
CA GLU A 35 -5.84 6.96 2.44
C GLU A 35 -4.79 5.96 1.93
N VAL A 36 -5.27 4.78 1.54
CA VAL A 36 -4.46 3.72 0.94
C VAL A 36 -4.32 3.93 -0.57
N GLY A 37 -5.36 4.47 -1.20
CA GLY A 37 -5.43 4.85 -2.61
C GLY A 37 -6.88 5.07 -3.02
N HIS A 38 -7.09 5.46 -4.28
CA HIS A 38 -8.43 5.63 -4.84
C HIS A 38 -8.48 5.26 -6.32
N ILE A 39 -9.70 5.03 -6.81
CA ILE A 39 -9.97 4.73 -8.22
C ILE A 39 -10.93 5.74 -8.82
N HIS A 40 -10.69 6.09 -10.08
CA HIS A 40 -11.60 6.91 -10.89
C HIS A 40 -12.28 6.09 -11.98
N ALA A 41 -13.39 6.62 -12.49
CA ALA A 41 -13.95 6.15 -13.75
C ALA A 41 -12.89 6.23 -14.87
N GLY A 42 -12.88 5.25 -15.78
CA GLY A 42 -11.89 5.17 -16.86
C GLY A 42 -10.64 4.31 -16.57
N GLY A 43 -10.48 3.80 -15.34
CA GLY A 43 -9.48 2.79 -15.01
C GLY A 43 -8.23 3.37 -14.34
N ILE A 44 -8.32 4.59 -13.82
CA ILE A 44 -7.21 5.25 -13.15
C ILE A 44 -7.21 4.84 -11.67
N VAL A 45 -6.04 4.47 -11.17
CA VAL A 45 -5.78 4.10 -9.78
C VAL A 45 -4.65 4.99 -9.28
N ASP A 46 -4.94 5.84 -8.29
CA ASP A 46 -3.96 6.77 -7.73
C ASP A 46 -3.64 6.35 -6.30
N ILE A 47 -2.34 6.28 -5.98
CA ILE A 47 -1.86 5.64 -4.75
C ILE A 47 -0.77 6.48 -4.11
N PRO A 48 -0.89 6.86 -2.82
CA PRO A 48 0.13 7.61 -2.10
C PRO A 48 1.21 6.69 -1.52
N PHE A 49 2.48 6.94 -1.83
CA PHE A 49 3.64 6.23 -1.30
C PHE A 49 4.62 7.16 -0.58
N PRO A 50 5.48 6.65 0.32
CA PRO A 50 6.65 7.39 0.78
C PRO A 50 7.58 7.62 -0.40
N ARG A 51 8.31 8.75 -0.41
CA ARG A 51 9.09 9.17 -1.58
C ARG A 51 10.08 8.09 -2.08
N SER A 52 10.72 7.38 -1.17
CA SER A 52 11.68 6.31 -1.51
C SER A 52 11.04 5.12 -2.24
N VAL A 53 9.80 4.75 -1.92
CA VAL A 53 9.07 3.68 -2.63
C VAL A 53 8.53 4.19 -3.96
N HIS A 54 7.97 5.40 -3.96
CA HIS A 54 7.49 6.09 -5.15
C HIS A 54 8.57 6.14 -6.25
N ASP A 55 9.78 6.59 -5.91
CA ASP A 55 10.84 6.80 -6.88
C ASP A 55 11.29 5.48 -7.54
N VAL A 56 11.29 4.38 -6.78
CA VAL A 56 11.59 3.04 -7.32
C VAL A 56 10.46 2.51 -8.19
N LEU A 57 9.20 2.70 -7.80
CA LEU A 57 8.05 2.31 -8.63
C LEU A 57 8.08 2.98 -10.01
N LEU A 58 8.45 4.26 -10.07
CA LEU A 58 8.59 4.98 -11.34
C LEU A 58 9.84 4.53 -12.13
N ALA A 59 10.99 4.41 -11.45
CA ALA A 59 12.24 4.01 -12.09
C ALA A 59 12.16 2.60 -12.71
N GLU A 60 11.43 1.68 -12.09
CA GLU A 60 11.19 0.32 -12.59
C GLU A 60 10.03 0.24 -13.58
N GLY A 61 9.33 1.35 -13.87
CA GLY A 61 8.18 1.37 -14.78
C GLY A 61 6.95 0.63 -14.25
N LEU A 62 6.86 0.44 -12.93
CA LEU A 62 5.74 -0.22 -12.26
C LEU A 62 4.54 0.73 -12.07
N ALA A 63 4.75 2.04 -12.13
CA ALA A 63 3.70 3.05 -12.11
C ALA A 63 4.14 4.33 -12.83
N GLU A 64 3.19 5.21 -13.14
CA GLU A 64 3.43 6.51 -13.75
C GLU A 64 3.42 7.62 -12.68
N GLU A 65 4.11 8.73 -12.94
CA GLU A 65 4.01 9.92 -12.10
C GLU A 65 2.59 10.48 -12.13
N HIS A 66 2.08 10.88 -10.96
CA HIS A 66 0.75 11.46 -10.87
C HIS A 66 0.66 12.84 -11.56
N ARG A 67 -0.10 12.89 -12.66
CA ARG A 67 -0.17 14.04 -13.58
C ARG A 67 -0.54 15.38 -12.94
N TRP A 68 -1.41 15.38 -11.93
CA TRP A 68 -1.97 16.62 -11.37
C TRP A 68 -1.24 17.14 -10.14
N VAL A 69 -0.49 16.27 -9.47
CA VAL A 69 0.34 16.63 -8.30
C VAL A 69 1.73 16.00 -8.49
N PRO A 70 2.46 16.43 -9.54
CA PRO A 70 3.81 15.94 -9.80
C PRO A 70 4.73 16.29 -8.63
N ASN A 71 5.86 15.60 -8.51
CA ASN A 71 6.80 15.74 -7.38
C ASN A 71 6.18 15.49 -6.00
N SER A 72 5.05 14.76 -5.93
CA SER A 72 4.48 14.29 -4.68
C SER A 72 4.88 12.83 -4.38
N GLY A 73 4.25 12.21 -3.39
CA GLY A 73 4.35 10.77 -3.18
C GLY A 73 3.31 9.97 -3.97
N TRP A 74 2.48 10.63 -4.78
CA TRP A 74 1.41 9.97 -5.52
C TRP A 74 1.91 9.39 -6.84
N ILE A 75 1.52 8.14 -7.09
CA ILE A 75 1.63 7.51 -8.41
C ILE A 75 0.24 7.41 -9.05
N THR A 76 0.24 7.20 -10.36
CA THR A 76 -0.94 6.82 -11.14
C THR A 76 -0.66 5.48 -11.85
N PHE A 77 -1.64 4.59 -11.84
CA PHE A 77 -1.63 3.36 -12.64
C PHE A 77 -2.93 3.20 -13.41
N ARG A 78 -2.85 2.68 -14.64
CA ARG A 78 -4.03 2.51 -15.52
C ARG A 78 -4.40 1.05 -15.71
N VAL A 79 -5.59 0.69 -15.24
CA VAL A 79 -6.22 -0.62 -15.46
C VAL A 79 -7.03 -0.62 -16.76
N ARG A 80 -6.55 -1.33 -17.78
CA ARG A 80 -7.27 -1.53 -19.03
C ARG A 80 -8.41 -2.53 -18.82
N SER A 81 -9.57 -2.25 -19.41
CA SER A 81 -10.84 -2.97 -19.16
C SER A 81 -10.83 -4.48 -19.44
N ARG A 82 -9.82 -5.01 -20.13
CA ARG A 82 -9.67 -6.44 -20.46
C ARG A 82 -8.33 -7.04 -20.00
N SER A 83 -7.50 -6.27 -19.29
CA SER A 83 -6.23 -6.77 -18.76
C SER A 83 -6.42 -7.25 -17.33
N GLU A 84 -6.40 -8.57 -17.13
CA GLU A 84 -6.37 -9.17 -15.78
C GLU A 84 -4.98 -8.99 -15.14
N GLU A 85 -3.93 -8.79 -15.95
CA GLU A 85 -2.59 -8.46 -15.47
C GLU A 85 -2.56 -7.07 -14.83
N ASP A 86 -3.15 -6.07 -15.50
CA ASP A 86 -3.24 -4.72 -14.92
C ASP A 86 -4.06 -4.74 -13.63
N LEU A 87 -5.12 -5.57 -13.57
CA LEU A 87 -5.92 -5.73 -12.35
C LEU A 87 -5.05 -6.29 -11.21
N ARG A 88 -4.33 -7.39 -11.45
CA ARG A 88 -3.43 -7.97 -10.43
C ARG A 88 -2.35 -6.99 -9.99
N HIS A 89 -1.78 -6.24 -10.93
CA HIS A 89 -0.74 -5.25 -10.64
C HIS A 89 -1.29 -4.08 -9.82
N ALA A 90 -2.48 -3.58 -10.14
CA ALA A 90 -3.12 -2.53 -9.35
C ALA A 90 -3.45 -3.00 -7.92
N ILE A 91 -3.91 -4.24 -7.76
CA ILE A 91 -4.15 -4.84 -6.44
C ILE A 91 -2.82 -4.97 -5.67
N TRP A 92 -1.74 -5.38 -6.33
CA TRP A 92 -0.40 -5.45 -5.75
C TRP A 92 0.08 -4.07 -5.26
N LEU A 93 -0.07 -3.01 -6.06
CA LEU A 93 0.26 -1.64 -5.66
C LEU A 93 -0.60 -1.17 -4.47
N MET A 94 -1.90 -1.42 -4.49
CA MET A 94 -2.79 -1.09 -3.36
C MET A 94 -2.37 -1.83 -2.08
N ARG A 95 -1.97 -3.10 -2.20
CA ARG A 95 -1.54 -3.92 -1.07
C ARG A 95 -0.21 -3.44 -0.50
N LEU A 96 0.71 -3.02 -1.36
CA LEU A 96 1.97 -2.38 -0.96
C LEU A 96 1.73 -1.10 -0.15
N SER A 97 0.78 -0.26 -0.56
CA SER A 97 0.39 0.93 0.18
C SER A 97 -0.22 0.58 1.54
N TYR A 98 -1.15 -0.39 1.55
CA TYR A 98 -1.84 -0.92 2.73
C TYR A 98 -0.88 -1.49 3.77
N LEU A 99 0.16 -2.21 3.33
CA LEU A 99 1.13 -2.91 4.17
C LEU A 99 1.74 -1.98 5.24
N ARG A 100 2.07 -0.74 4.88
CA ARG A 100 2.66 0.25 5.81
C ARG A 100 1.75 0.62 6.98
N TYR A 101 0.44 0.49 6.82
CA TYR A 101 -0.54 0.79 7.86
C TYR A 101 -0.78 -0.42 8.75
N VAL A 102 -0.92 -1.61 8.16
CA VAL A 102 -1.10 -2.84 8.96
C VAL A 102 0.13 -3.21 9.76
N LEU A 103 1.35 -2.97 9.25
CA LEU A 103 2.57 -3.20 10.02
C LEU A 103 2.59 -2.38 11.32
N LYS A 104 2.03 -1.18 11.31
CA LYS A 104 1.94 -0.33 12.51
C LYS A 104 0.86 -0.81 13.49
N ALA A 105 -0.18 -1.47 13.00
CA ALA A 105 -1.29 -1.95 13.80
C ALA A 105 -1.15 -3.42 14.26
N ALA A 106 -0.19 -4.16 13.70
CA ALA A 106 -0.03 -5.59 13.96
C ALA A 106 0.56 -5.88 15.33
N THR A 107 0.09 -6.95 15.97
CA THR A 107 0.67 -7.48 17.22
C THR A 107 2.08 -8.03 17.01
N ASP A 108 2.34 -8.65 15.86
CA ASP A 108 3.65 -9.12 15.43
C ASP A 108 3.98 -8.57 14.03
N PRO A 109 4.47 -7.32 13.94
CA PRO A 109 4.77 -6.69 12.66
C PRO A 109 5.87 -7.39 11.86
N ARG A 110 6.83 -8.02 12.54
CA ARG A 110 7.94 -8.72 11.87
C ARG A 110 7.42 -9.92 11.10
N LYS A 111 6.65 -10.77 11.76
CA LYS A 111 6.04 -11.94 11.13
C LYS A 111 5.09 -11.55 10.01
N LEU A 112 4.26 -10.52 10.22
CA LEU A 112 3.37 -10.01 9.18
C LEU A 112 4.16 -9.51 7.96
N PHE A 113 5.27 -8.79 8.19
CA PHE A 113 6.11 -8.29 7.11
C PHE A 113 6.72 -9.40 6.27
N GLU A 114 7.21 -10.47 6.90
CA GLU A 114 7.77 -11.63 6.20
C GLU A 114 6.70 -12.31 5.34
N GLN A 115 5.52 -12.57 5.92
CA GLN A 115 4.39 -13.21 5.23
C GLN A 115 3.91 -12.39 4.02
N GLU A 116 3.69 -11.09 4.21
CA GLU A 116 3.25 -10.21 3.12
C GLU A 116 4.34 -10.04 2.06
N SER A 117 5.61 -10.01 2.47
CA SER A 117 6.75 -9.92 1.53
C SER A 117 6.83 -11.15 0.62
N GLU A 118 6.55 -12.33 1.14
CA GLU A 118 6.47 -13.57 0.36
C GLU A 118 5.23 -13.58 -0.55
N GLN A 119 4.05 -13.27 0.00
CA GLN A 119 2.81 -13.26 -0.77
C GLN A 119 2.83 -12.25 -1.93
N LEU A 120 3.46 -11.10 -1.72
CA LEU A 120 3.64 -10.06 -2.73
C LEU A 120 4.84 -10.28 -3.65
N ASN A 121 5.64 -11.32 -3.41
CA ASN A 121 6.91 -11.57 -4.12
C ASN A 121 7.81 -10.32 -4.17
N LEU A 122 7.94 -9.61 -3.04
CA LEU A 122 8.69 -8.36 -3.00
C LEU A 122 10.17 -8.60 -3.33
N SER A 123 10.72 -7.76 -4.21
CA SER A 123 12.17 -7.75 -4.47
C SER A 123 12.93 -7.36 -3.20
N PRO A 124 14.22 -7.74 -3.07
CA PRO A 124 15.05 -7.30 -1.94
C PRO A 124 15.08 -5.78 -1.76
N GLN A 125 14.98 -5.03 -2.86
CA GLN A 125 14.90 -3.57 -2.85
C GLN A 125 13.61 -3.09 -2.18
N PHE A 126 12.44 -3.61 -2.58
CA PHE A 126 11.17 -3.24 -1.91
C PHE A 126 11.15 -3.66 -0.44
N LYS A 127 11.70 -4.83 -0.10
CA LYS A 127 11.81 -5.25 1.31
C LYS A 127 12.63 -4.23 2.11
N SER A 128 13.80 -3.84 1.61
CA SER A 128 14.67 -2.83 2.25
C SER A 128 13.98 -1.47 2.42
N LEU A 129 13.19 -1.03 1.43
CA LEU A 129 12.45 0.23 1.50
C LEU A 129 11.30 0.19 2.51
N LEU A 130 10.72 -0.98 2.76
CA LEU A 130 9.60 -1.16 3.67
C LEU A 130 10.02 -1.50 5.10
N GLU A 131 11.22 -2.05 5.28
CA GLU A 131 11.80 -2.42 6.57
C GLU A 131 11.72 -1.30 7.62
N PRO A 132 11.95 0.00 7.31
CA PRO A 132 11.82 1.08 8.28
C PRO A 132 10.39 1.28 8.82
N PHE A 133 9.36 0.74 8.15
CA PHE A 133 7.97 0.82 8.60
C PHE A 133 7.56 -0.32 9.54
N VAL A 134 8.42 -1.34 9.73
CA VAL A 134 8.20 -2.40 10.70
C VAL A 134 8.56 -1.86 12.08
N PRO A 135 7.58 -1.67 12.99
CA PRO A 135 7.89 -1.23 14.34
C PRO A 135 8.86 -2.20 15.01
N ARG A 136 9.92 -1.66 15.62
CA ARG A 136 10.75 -2.46 16.52
C ARG A 136 9.90 -2.77 17.73
N THR A 137 9.69 -4.05 18.02
CA THR A 137 9.11 -4.44 19.30
C THR A 137 10.02 -3.88 20.38
N ALA A 138 9.46 -3.03 21.25
CA ALA A 138 10.19 -2.61 22.44
C ALA A 138 10.44 -3.87 23.27
N ASN A 139 11.67 -4.35 23.30
CA ASN A 139 12.07 -5.34 24.28
C ASN A 139 11.77 -4.75 25.67
N HIS A 140 11.06 -5.55 26.47
CA HIS A 140 10.85 -5.34 27.90
C HIS A 140 12.10 -4.73 28.55
N VAL A 141 11.92 -3.62 29.26
CA VAL A 141 12.95 -3.02 30.11
C VAL A 141 13.44 -4.10 31.07
N SER A 142 14.72 -4.45 30.96
CA SER A 142 15.43 -5.22 31.96
C SER A 142 15.26 -4.52 33.30
N THR A 143 14.56 -5.15 34.24
CA THR A 143 14.67 -4.82 35.66
C THR A 143 16.10 -5.11 36.10
N GLU A 144 16.97 -4.11 36.01
CA GLU A 144 18.20 -4.09 36.79
C GLU A 144 17.81 -4.16 38.26
N SER A 145 18.09 -5.33 38.85
CA SER A 145 18.12 -5.49 40.29
C SER A 145 19.39 -4.80 40.79
N LEU A 146 19.22 -3.69 41.50
CA LEU A 146 20.29 -3.05 42.27
C LEU A 146 20.70 -3.99 43.43
N PRO A 147 21.99 -4.33 43.61
CA PRO A 147 22.45 -5.02 44.80
C PRO A 147 22.80 -4.05 45.94
N ALA A 148 22.43 -4.48 47.15
CA ALA A 148 22.84 -4.07 48.50
C ALA A 148 22.64 -2.60 48.93
#